data_AF-A0A498HCF4-F1
#
_entry.id   AF-A0A498HCF4-F1
#
_cell.length_a   1.000
_cell.length_b   1.000
_cell.length_c   1.000
_cell.angle_alpha   90.00
_cell.angle_beta   90.00
_cell.angle_gamma   90.00
#
_symmetry.space_group_name_H-M   'P 1'
#
loop_
_entity.id
_entity.type
_entity.pdbx_description
1 polymer ?
#
loop_
_entity_poly.entity_id
_entity_poly.type
_entity_poly.pdbx_seq_one_letter_code
_entity_poly.pdbx_strand_id
1 'polypeptide(L)'
;MNIDGCNGLAYLTKIAPSEADASMITPLPYIFVIKDLVVDMTNFYNQYKSIEPWLKPKNPTAELNGNEIKQSKKDRAKLDGMYECILCACCSTSCPSYWWNPESYLGPAALLYANHRRVEADGFPNLMDSSVSVKYLGHHAGK
;
A
#
# COMPACT_ATOMS: atom_id res chain seq x y z
N MET A 1 -4.37 -6.12 13.57
CA MET A 1 -4.34 -5.73 14.99
C MET A 1 -2.95 -6.01 15.53
N ASN A 2 -2.62 -5.55 16.73
CA ASN A 2 -1.35 -5.85 17.37
C ASN A 2 -1.54 -6.99 18.38
N ILE A 3 -0.76 -8.05 18.23
CA ILE A 3 -0.83 -9.29 19.03
C ILE A 3 0.57 -9.49 19.60
N ASP A 4 0.68 -9.43 20.93
CA ASP A 4 1.94 -9.60 21.67
C ASP A 4 3.05 -8.66 21.16
N GLY A 5 2.68 -7.40 20.88
CA GLY A 5 3.60 -6.36 20.41
C GLY A 5 3.82 -6.34 18.89
N CYS A 6 3.36 -7.35 18.17
CA CYS A 6 3.55 -7.48 16.73
C CYS A 6 2.26 -7.23 15.94
N ASN A 7 2.33 -6.39 14.89
CA ASN A 7 1.20 -6.21 13.98
C ASN A 7 1.00 -7.45 13.11
N GLY A 8 -0.21 -8.00 13.13
CA GLY A 8 -0.52 -9.24 12.42
C GLY A 8 -1.99 -9.39 12.04
N LEU A 9 -2.20 -10.41 11.20
CA LEU A 9 -3.52 -10.88 10.79
C LEU A 9 -3.98 -11.95 11.79
N ALA A 10 -4.90 -11.59 12.67
CA ALA A 10 -5.34 -12.46 13.77
C ALA A 10 -5.80 -13.84 13.30
N TYR A 11 -6.46 -13.93 12.15
CA TYR A 11 -6.94 -15.21 11.60
C TYR A 11 -5.83 -16.15 11.10
N LEU A 12 -4.61 -15.66 10.92
CA LEU A 12 -3.42 -16.46 10.58
C LEU A 12 -2.48 -16.64 11.78
N THR A 13 -2.63 -15.85 12.83
CA THR A 13 -1.82 -15.95 14.04
C THR A 13 -2.28 -17.15 14.85
N LYS A 14 -1.41 -18.15 14.96
CA LYS A 14 -1.66 -19.33 15.80
C LYS A 14 -1.57 -18.95 17.27
N ILE A 15 -2.51 -19.44 18.07
CA ILE A 15 -2.41 -19.38 19.53
C ILE A 15 -1.35 -20.38 19.96
N ALA A 16 -0.39 -19.93 20.77
CA ALA A 16 0.67 -20.80 21.27
C ALA A 16 0.06 -21.88 22.19
N PRO A 17 0.44 -23.17 22.04
CA PRO A 17 -0.17 -24.28 22.78
C PRO A 17 0.35 -24.49 24.21
N SER A 18 1.25 -23.64 24.73
CA SER A 18 1.86 -23.81 26.06
C SER A 18 1.30 -22.82 27.10
N GLU A 19 1.65 -23.03 28.38
CA GLU A 19 1.42 -22.18 29.56
C GLU A 19 2.05 -20.76 29.45
N ALA A 20 2.09 -20.17 28.26
CA ALA A 20 2.48 -18.79 28.07
C ALA A 20 1.44 -17.88 28.73
N ASP A 21 1.92 -16.78 29.30
CA ASP A 21 1.09 -15.70 29.83
C ASP A 21 -0.01 -15.31 28.83
N ALA A 22 -1.12 -14.77 29.35
CA ALA A 22 -2.24 -14.34 28.52
C ALA A 22 -1.77 -13.43 27.37
N SER A 23 -2.12 -13.78 26.12
CA SER A 23 -1.80 -12.94 24.96
C SER A 23 -2.45 -11.57 25.07
N MET A 24 -1.65 -10.53 24.83
CA MET A 24 -2.11 -9.16 24.82
C MET A 24 -2.52 -8.78 23.39
N ILE A 25 -3.80 -8.46 23.22
CA ILE A 25 -4.36 -8.02 21.93
C ILE A 25 -4.73 -6.55 22.05
N THR A 26 -4.17 -5.73 21.18
CA THR A 26 -4.44 -4.29 21.09
C THR A 26 -4.82 -3.90 19.66
N PRO A 27 -5.55 -2.79 19.46
CA PRO A 27 -5.78 -2.25 18.12
C PRO A 27 -4.46 -1.98 17.40
N LEU A 28 -4.52 -1.73 16.09
CA LEU A 28 -3.31 -1.24 15.40
C LEU A 28 -2.82 0.04 16.08
N PRO A 29 -1.50 0.21 16.27
CA PRO A 29 -0.98 1.33 17.05
C PRO A 29 -1.01 2.63 16.23
N TYR A 30 -1.08 3.76 16.95
CA TYR A 30 -1.03 5.12 16.40
C TYR A 30 -2.08 5.43 15.31
N ILE A 31 -3.24 4.81 15.41
CA ILE A 31 -4.43 5.14 14.62
C ILE A 31 -5.63 5.29 15.57
N PHE A 32 -6.58 6.15 15.21
CA PHE A 32 -7.73 6.43 16.08
C PHE A 32 -8.58 5.17 16.25
N VAL A 33 -8.92 4.84 17.49
CA VAL A 33 -9.77 3.69 17.82
C VAL A 33 -11.22 4.16 17.79
N ILE A 34 -12.05 3.50 16.97
CA ILE A 34 -13.50 3.74 16.96
C ILE A 34 -14.13 3.04 18.17
N LYS A 35 -13.85 1.74 18.31
CA LYS A 35 -14.33 0.90 19.42
C LYS A 35 -13.54 -0.41 19.47
N ASP A 36 -13.15 -0.85 20.66
CA ASP A 36 -12.44 -2.10 20.91
C ASP A 36 -11.17 -2.23 20.03
N LEU A 37 -11.14 -3.20 19.11
CA LEU A 37 -10.04 -3.44 18.17
C LEU A 37 -10.26 -2.79 16.79
N VAL A 38 -11.38 -2.09 16.61
CA VAL A 38 -11.76 -1.43 15.36
C VAL A 38 -11.17 -0.03 15.33
N VAL A 39 -10.37 0.23 14.28
CA VAL A 39 -9.65 1.49 14.07
C VAL A 39 -10.21 2.26 12.89
N ASP A 40 -10.05 3.58 12.90
CA ASP A 40 -10.43 4.47 11.81
C ASP A 40 -9.38 4.45 10.71
N MET A 41 -9.70 3.78 9.60
CA MET A 41 -8.83 3.63 8.44
C MET A 41 -8.96 4.77 7.41
N THR A 42 -9.73 5.82 7.71
CA THR A 42 -10.02 6.91 6.76
C THR A 42 -8.75 7.57 6.21
N ASN A 43 -7.80 7.94 7.07
CA ASN A 43 -6.53 8.55 6.62
C ASN A 43 -5.74 7.59 5.70
N PHE A 44 -5.64 6.33 6.09
CA PHE A 44 -4.93 5.30 5.32
C PHE A 44 -5.51 5.17 3.90
N TYR A 45 -6.84 5.11 3.76
CA TYR A 45 -7.50 5.03 2.46
C TYR A 45 -7.41 6.34 1.66
N ASN A 46 -7.45 7.50 2.33
CA ASN A 46 -7.27 8.79 1.66
C ASN A 46 -5.86 8.91 1.06
N GLN A 47 -4.83 8.47 1.78
CA GLN A 47 -3.46 8.42 1.26
C GLN A 47 -3.33 7.45 0.09
N TYR A 48 -3.92 6.26 0.19
CA TYR A 48 -3.99 5.32 -0.92
C TYR A 48 -4.69 5.91 -2.14
N LYS A 49 -5.79 6.66 -1.96
CA LYS A 49 -6.47 7.34 -3.06
C LYS A 49 -5.62 8.46 -3.67
N SER A 50 -4.85 9.17 -2.85
CA SER A 50 -4.03 10.31 -3.28
C SER A 50 -2.96 9.94 -4.31
N ILE A 51 -2.43 8.71 -4.26
CA ILE A 51 -1.42 8.23 -5.21
C ILE A 51 -2.02 7.78 -6.55
N GLU A 52 -3.35 7.82 -6.66
CA GLU A 52 -4.12 7.44 -7.85
C GLU A 52 -3.73 6.05 -8.40
N PRO A 53 -4.01 4.96 -7.66
CA PRO A 53 -3.48 3.62 -7.90
C PRO A 53 -4.18 2.89 -9.07
N TRP A 54 -4.52 3.62 -10.13
CA TRP A 54 -5.14 3.10 -11.35
C TRP A 54 -4.29 3.43 -12.58
N LEU A 55 -4.48 2.63 -13.64
CA LEU A 55 -3.87 2.87 -14.94
C LEU A 55 -4.42 4.16 -15.55
N LYS A 56 -3.53 5.04 -15.98
CA LYS A 56 -3.88 6.32 -16.61
C LYS A 56 -3.33 6.34 -18.04
N PRO A 57 -4.17 6.07 -19.05
CA PRO A 57 -3.74 6.21 -20.44
C PRO A 57 -3.46 7.68 -20.75
N LYS A 58 -2.49 7.93 -21.63
CA LYS A 58 -2.19 9.29 -22.13
C LYS A 58 -3.31 9.78 -23.03
N ASN A 59 -3.88 8.90 -23.85
CA ASN A 59 -5.03 9.19 -24.69
C ASN A 59 -6.16 8.15 -24.47
N PRO A 60 -7.16 8.46 -23.61
CA PRO A 60 -8.21 7.51 -23.23
C PRO A 60 -9.02 6.92 -24.39
N THR A 61 -9.19 7.67 -25.49
CA THR A 61 -10.04 7.29 -26.63
C THR A 61 -9.30 6.57 -27.76
N ALA A 62 -8.01 6.81 -27.95
CA ALA A 62 -7.24 6.27 -29.07
C ALA A 62 -6.57 4.92 -28.75
N GLU A 63 -6.25 4.70 -27.48
CA GLU A 63 -5.34 3.62 -27.07
C GLU A 63 -6.07 2.31 -26.76
N LEU A 64 -7.38 2.34 -26.52
CA LEU A 64 -8.13 1.18 -26.06
C LEU A 64 -8.89 0.41 -27.14
N ASN A 65 -9.23 0.99 -28.31
CA ASN A 65 -9.82 0.38 -29.53
C ASN A 65 -10.58 -0.97 -29.39
N GLY A 66 -11.28 -1.20 -28.28
CA GLY A 66 -11.87 -2.50 -27.90
C GLY A 66 -10.90 -3.67 -27.64
N ASN A 67 -9.58 -3.47 -27.67
CA ASN A 67 -8.58 -4.55 -27.60
C ASN A 67 -7.80 -4.54 -26.28
N GLU A 68 -7.23 -5.69 -25.92
CA GLU A 68 -6.32 -5.81 -24.79
C GLU A 68 -4.98 -5.08 -25.03
N ILE A 69 -4.36 -4.60 -23.94
CA ILE A 69 -2.99 -4.07 -23.96
C ILE A 69 -2.03 -5.24 -23.71
N LYS A 70 -1.20 -5.57 -24.70
CA LYS A 70 -0.28 -6.71 -24.62
C LYS A 70 0.89 -6.44 -23.68
N GLN A 71 0.97 -7.17 -22.56
CA GLN A 71 2.09 -7.14 -21.63
C GLN A 71 3.01 -8.36 -21.81
N SER A 72 4.33 -8.17 -21.76
CA SER A 72 5.28 -9.30 -21.78
C SER A 72 5.29 -10.04 -20.43
N LYS A 73 5.59 -11.34 -20.42
CA LYS A 73 5.75 -12.11 -19.18
C LYS A 73 6.83 -11.53 -18.26
N LYS A 74 7.92 -10.99 -18.87
CA LYS A 74 9.02 -10.36 -18.15
C LYS A 74 8.58 -9.08 -17.44
N ASP A 75 7.73 -8.27 -18.09
CA ASP A 75 7.22 -7.04 -17.49
C ASP A 75 6.17 -7.34 -16.41
N ARG A 76 5.27 -8.30 -16.66
CA ARG A 76 4.30 -8.76 -15.65
C ARG A 76 4.99 -9.26 -14.38
N ALA A 77 6.08 -10.01 -14.51
CA ALA A 77 6.84 -10.54 -13.36
C ALA A 77 7.45 -9.43 -12.48
N LYS A 78 7.64 -8.21 -12.99
CA LYS A 78 8.13 -7.08 -12.18
C LYS A 78 7.13 -6.62 -11.14
N LEU A 79 5.85 -6.97 -11.29
CA LEU A 79 4.79 -6.62 -10.34
C LEU A 79 4.76 -7.55 -9.12
N ASP A 80 5.38 -8.73 -9.22
CA ASP A 80 5.39 -9.73 -8.18
C ASP A 80 6.05 -9.18 -6.89
N GLY A 81 5.40 -9.40 -5.76
CA GLY A 81 5.71 -8.81 -4.46
C GLY A 81 5.03 -7.47 -4.17
N MET A 82 4.40 -6.81 -5.17
CA MET A 82 3.70 -5.54 -4.98
C MET A 82 2.17 -5.68 -5.03
N TYR A 83 1.62 -6.41 -5.99
CA TYR A 83 0.17 -6.53 -6.17
C TYR A 83 -0.49 -7.43 -5.09
N GLU A 84 0.30 -8.23 -4.38
CA GLU A 84 -0.12 -9.12 -3.30
C GLU A 84 -0.48 -8.35 -2.02
N CYS A 85 -0.24 -7.03 -1.97
CA CYS A 85 -0.57 -6.22 -0.82
C CYS A 85 -2.09 -6.14 -0.59
N ILE A 86 -2.56 -6.69 0.53
CA ILE A 86 -3.99 -6.74 0.88
C ILE A 86 -4.51 -5.49 1.63
N LEU A 87 -3.75 -4.40 1.66
CA LEU A 87 -4.13 -3.14 2.33
C LEU A 87 -4.51 -3.29 3.82
N CYS A 88 -3.84 -4.18 4.55
CA CYS A 88 -4.12 -4.43 5.98
C CYS A 88 -3.57 -3.38 6.96
N ALA A 89 -2.85 -2.36 6.47
CA ALA A 89 -2.16 -1.31 7.23
C ALA A 89 -1.13 -1.75 8.29
N CYS A 90 -0.82 -3.05 8.39
CA CYS A 90 0.15 -3.55 9.39
C CYS A 90 1.54 -2.95 9.19
N CYS A 91 2.01 -2.81 7.94
CA CYS A 91 3.30 -2.18 7.66
C CYS A 91 3.32 -0.69 8.03
N SER A 92 2.27 0.06 7.69
CA SER A 92 2.19 1.50 8.01
C SER A 92 2.12 1.74 9.51
N THR A 93 1.29 0.97 10.20
CA THR A 93 1.15 1.07 11.66
C THR A 93 2.31 0.41 12.41
N SER A 94 3.23 -0.31 11.76
CA SER A 94 4.50 -0.72 12.39
C SER A 94 5.60 0.33 12.25
N CYS A 95 5.40 1.37 11.43
CA CYS A 95 6.45 2.32 11.07
C CYS A 95 6.41 3.57 11.97
N PRO A 96 7.44 3.83 12.80
CA PRO A 96 7.47 5.02 13.66
C PRO A 96 7.41 6.34 12.88
N SER A 97 7.99 6.41 11.68
CA SER A 97 7.88 7.61 10.84
C SER A 97 6.44 7.93 10.45
N TYR A 98 5.60 6.90 10.26
CA TYR A 98 4.17 7.06 10.00
C TYR A 98 3.42 7.50 11.24
N TRP A 99 3.83 7.05 12.43
CA TRP A 99 3.24 7.48 13.71
C TRP A 99 3.46 8.97 13.97
N TRP A 100 4.68 9.45 13.70
CA TRP A 100 5.05 10.83 13.96
C TRP A 100 4.48 11.82 12.95
N ASN A 101 4.33 11.42 11.69
CA ASN A 101 3.91 12.32 10.61
C ASN A 101 2.88 11.68 9.68
N PRO A 102 1.72 11.21 10.18
CA PRO A 102 0.74 10.47 9.39
C PRO A 102 0.06 11.34 8.31
N GLU A 103 0.16 12.66 8.38
CA GLU A 103 -0.39 13.56 7.36
C GLU A 103 0.59 13.83 6.21
N SER A 104 1.89 13.87 6.51
CA SER A 104 2.93 14.21 5.52
C SER A 104 3.59 12.98 4.91
N TYR A 105 3.78 11.93 5.71
CA TYR A 105 4.37 10.66 5.26
C TYR A 105 3.26 9.68 4.87
N LEU A 106 3.24 9.30 3.59
CA LEU A 106 2.23 8.41 3.02
C LEU A 106 2.27 6.98 3.60
N GLY A 107 3.41 6.57 4.15
CA GLY A 107 3.59 5.22 4.67
C GLY A 107 3.97 4.18 3.61
N PRO A 108 4.48 3.02 4.06
CA PRO A 108 4.99 1.96 3.19
C PRO A 108 3.94 1.39 2.24
N ALA A 109 2.68 1.24 2.66
CA ALA A 109 1.63 0.69 1.80
C ALA A 109 1.34 1.58 0.58
N ALA A 110 1.13 2.88 0.81
CA ALA A 110 0.88 3.82 -0.28
C ALA A 110 2.10 3.96 -1.21
N LEU A 111 3.32 3.98 -0.65
CA LEU A 111 4.54 4.02 -1.46
C LEU A 111 4.76 2.75 -2.30
N LEU A 112 4.42 1.57 -1.77
CA LEU A 112 4.44 0.31 -2.52
C LEU A 112 3.52 0.39 -3.74
N TYR A 113 2.28 0.86 -3.55
CA TYR A 113 1.33 1.01 -4.65
C TYR A 113 1.70 2.12 -5.64
N ALA A 114 2.34 3.19 -5.18
CA ALA A 114 2.89 4.22 -6.07
C ALA A 114 3.99 3.64 -6.97
N ASN A 115 4.87 2.80 -6.42
CA ASN A 115 5.89 2.09 -7.18
C ASN A 115 5.30 1.01 -8.09
N HIS A 116 4.32 0.24 -7.63
CA HIS A 116 3.58 -0.73 -8.46
C HIS A 116 3.05 -0.06 -9.73
N ARG A 117 2.35 1.08 -9.57
CA ARG A 117 1.86 1.86 -10.70
C ARG A 117 2.99 2.38 -11.60
N ARG A 118 4.09 2.83 -11.01
CA ARG A 118 5.27 3.31 -11.77
C ARG A 118 5.83 2.20 -12.66
N VAL A 119 6.05 1.01 -12.09
CA VAL A 119 6.57 -0.16 -12.79
C VAL A 119 5.63 -0.60 -13.92
N GLU A 120 4.33 -0.57 -13.66
CA GLU A 120 3.33 -0.89 -14.67
C GLU A 120 3.33 0.13 -15.83
N ALA A 121 3.39 1.43 -15.52
CA ALA A 121 3.47 2.49 -16.53
C ALA A 121 4.77 2.44 -17.35
N ASP A 122 5.89 2.08 -16.72
CA ASP A 122 7.18 1.88 -17.41
C ASP A 122 7.14 0.72 -18.42
N GLY A 123 6.23 -0.25 -18.25
CA GLY A 123 5.96 -1.29 -19.24
C GLY A 123 5.27 -0.78 -20.50
N PHE A 124 4.68 0.43 -20.44
CA PHE A 124 3.88 1.03 -21.50
C PHE A 124 4.19 2.54 -21.68
N PRO A 125 5.45 2.93 -21.94
CA PRO A 125 5.88 4.32 -21.87
C PRO A 125 5.15 5.26 -22.85
N ASN A 126 4.64 4.72 -23.96
CA ASN A 126 3.90 5.48 -24.97
C ASN A 126 2.38 5.53 -24.72
N LEU A 127 1.86 4.69 -23.83
CA LEU A 127 0.42 4.56 -23.57
C LEU A 127 0.06 5.08 -22.17
N MET A 128 0.92 4.90 -21.16
CA MET A 128 0.58 5.20 -19.78
C MET A 128 1.30 6.45 -19.26
N ASP A 129 0.58 7.25 -18.46
CA ASP A 129 1.13 8.38 -17.72
C ASP A 129 1.74 7.92 -16.39
N SER A 130 3.06 8.14 -16.24
CA SER A 130 3.83 7.83 -15.03
C SER A 130 4.08 9.04 -14.12
N SER A 131 3.67 10.25 -14.52
CA SER A 131 4.05 11.51 -13.85
C SER A 131 3.59 11.62 -12.39
N VAL A 132 2.40 11.11 -12.09
CA VAL A 132 1.83 11.15 -10.74
C VAL A 132 2.63 10.27 -9.76
N SER A 133 3.08 9.08 -10.17
CA SER A 133 3.90 8.22 -9.30
C SER A 133 5.27 8.85 -9.01
N VAL A 134 5.83 9.60 -9.97
CA VAL A 134 7.09 10.35 -9.79
C VAL A 134 6.93 11.47 -8.77
N LYS A 135 5.77 12.15 -8.70
CA LYS A 135 5.51 13.20 -7.71
C LYS A 135 5.70 12.70 -6.27
N TYR A 136 5.25 11.48 -5.99
CA TYR A 136 5.27 10.88 -4.65
C TYR A 136 6.60 10.18 -4.33
N LEU A 137 7.29 9.63 -5.34
CA LEU A 137 8.58 8.96 -5.15
C LEU A 137 9.79 9.92 -5.27
N GLY A 138 9.62 11.05 -5.95
CA GLY A 138 10.69 12.01 -6.28
C GLY A 138 10.85 13.18 -5.31
N HIS A 139 9.92 13.42 -4.38
CA HIS A 139 10.01 14.57 -3.46
C HIS A 139 11.05 14.45 -2.33
N HIS A 140 11.77 13.32 -2.25
CA HIS A 140 12.83 13.11 -1.25
C HIS A 140 14.22 12.81 -1.83
N ALA A 141 14.40 12.83 -3.16
CA ALA A 141 15.70 12.60 -3.80
C ALA A 141 16.45 13.89 -4.18
N GLY A 142 15.98 15.06 -3.73
CA GLY A 142 16.56 16.35 -4.08
C GLY A 142 16.38 17.41 -3.00
N LYS A 143 17.10 17.25 -1.89
CA LYS A 143 17.71 18.34 -1.10
C LYS A 143 19.01 17.83 -0.51
#